data_AF-H3BJD4-F1
#
_entry.id   AF-H3BJD4-F1
#
_cell.length_a   1.000
_cell.length_b   1.000
_cell.length_c   1.000
_cell.angle_alpha   90.00
_cell.angle_beta   90.00
_cell.angle_gamma   90.00
#
_symmetry.space_group_name_H-M   'P 1'
#
loop_
_entity.id
_entity.type
_entity.pdbx_description
1 polymer ?
#
loop_
_entity_poly.entity_id
_entity_poly.type
_entity_poly.pdbx_seq_one_letter_code
_entity_poly.pdbx_strand_id
1 'polypeptide(L)'
;MDKETKENNLSEEVLGKVLSAVGSAQLLMSQKFQQFRGLCEQNLNPDANPRPTAQDLAGFWDLLQLSIEDISMKFDELYHLKANSWQLVETPEKRKEEKKPPPPVPKKP
;
A
#
# COMPACT_ATOMS: atom_id res chain seq x y z
N MET A 1 -2.78 -8.83 -10.17
CA MET A 1 -1.41 -8.30 -9.97
C MET A 1 -0.37 -9.41 -9.90
N ASP A 2 -0.54 -10.47 -9.09
CA ASP A 2 0.44 -11.59 -9.03
C ASP A 2 0.68 -12.34 -10.35
N LYS A 3 -0.29 -12.31 -11.25
CA LYS A 3 -0.15 -12.86 -12.60
C LYS A 3 0.80 -12.00 -13.45
N GLU A 4 0.73 -10.68 -13.29
CA GLU A 4 1.51 -9.72 -14.07
C GLU A 4 3.01 -9.81 -13.76
N THR A 5 3.38 -10.09 -12.51
CA THR A 5 4.78 -10.27 -12.08
C THR A 5 5.41 -11.56 -12.63
N LYS A 6 4.59 -12.55 -13.00
CA LYS A 6 5.04 -13.81 -13.61
C LYS A 6 5.09 -13.74 -15.14
N GLU A 7 4.24 -12.91 -15.74
CA GLU A 7 4.07 -12.81 -17.19
C GLU A 7 4.90 -11.68 -17.83
N ASN A 8 5.33 -10.69 -17.05
CA ASN A 8 6.12 -9.56 -17.55
C ASN A 8 7.51 -9.50 -16.89
N ASN A 9 8.55 -9.13 -17.66
CA ASN A 9 9.87 -8.76 -17.12
C ASN A 9 9.81 -7.33 -16.56
N LEU A 10 9.26 -7.20 -15.36
CA LEU A 10 9.14 -5.91 -14.65
C LEU A 10 10.48 -5.46 -14.07
N SER A 11 10.69 -4.15 -13.95
CA SER A 11 11.82 -3.60 -13.19
C SER A 11 11.66 -3.88 -11.69
N GLU A 12 12.78 -3.90 -10.94
CA GLU A 12 12.75 -4.12 -9.48
C GLU A 12 11.87 -3.10 -8.75
N GLU A 13 11.87 -1.84 -9.19
CA GLU A 13 11.04 -0.79 -8.61
C GLU A 13 9.54 -1.08 -8.81
N VAL A 14 9.12 -1.49 -10.00
CA VAL A 14 7.73 -1.84 -10.29
C VAL A 14 7.33 -3.13 -9.56
N LEU A 15 8.20 -4.13 -9.53
CA LEU A 15 7.97 -5.36 -8.78
C LEU A 15 7.80 -5.08 -7.29
N GLY A 16 8.62 -4.21 -6.71
CA GLY A 16 8.51 -3.77 -5.32
C GLY A 16 7.15 -3.11 -5.02
N LYS A 17 6.66 -2.25 -5.92
CA LYS A 17 5.31 -1.65 -5.80
C LYS A 17 4.21 -2.71 -5.83
N VAL A 18 4.30 -3.67 -6.75
CA VAL A 18 3.31 -4.77 -6.85
C VAL A 18 3.30 -5.61 -5.58
N LEU A 19 4.48 -6.06 -5.13
CA LEU A 19 4.61 -6.89 -3.92
C LEU A 19 4.11 -6.15 -2.67
N SER A 20 4.41 -4.86 -2.55
CA SER A 20 3.93 -4.02 -1.46
C SER A 20 2.41 -3.90 -1.44
N ALA A 21 1.77 -3.62 -2.59
CA ALA A 21 0.32 -3.50 -2.68
C ALA A 21 -0.39 -4.83 -2.39
N VAL A 22 0.07 -5.92 -3.02
CA VAL A 22 -0.50 -7.26 -2.82
C VAL A 22 -0.31 -7.72 -1.36
N GLY A 23 0.90 -7.58 -0.82
CA GLY A 23 1.20 -7.95 0.55
C GLY A 23 0.38 -7.17 1.57
N SER A 24 0.22 -5.86 1.37
CA SER A 24 -0.63 -5.02 2.23
C SER A 24 -2.09 -5.48 2.20
N ALA A 25 -2.64 -5.77 1.02
CA ALA A 25 -4.02 -6.26 0.88
C ALA A 25 -4.22 -7.64 1.52
N GLN A 26 -3.27 -8.56 1.33
CA GLN A 26 -3.30 -9.87 1.96
C GLN A 26 -3.22 -9.77 3.49
N LEU A 27 -2.38 -8.88 4.01
CA LEU A 27 -2.26 -8.61 5.44
C LEU A 27 -3.55 -8.04 6.01
N LEU A 28 -4.17 -7.08 5.31
CA LEU A 28 -5.45 -6.51 5.70
C LEU A 28 -6.51 -7.61 5.83
N MET A 29 -6.64 -8.48 4.81
CA MET A 29 -7.62 -9.57 4.82
C MET A 29 -7.34 -10.65 5.87
N SER A 30 -6.09 -11.08 6.00
CA SER A 30 -5.71 -12.18 6.89
C SER A 30 -5.60 -11.76 8.36
N GLN A 31 -5.40 -10.47 8.65
CA GLN A 31 -5.25 -9.97 10.02
C GLN A 31 -6.37 -9.03 10.41
N LYS A 32 -6.47 -7.85 9.80
CA LYS A 32 -7.39 -6.80 10.26
C LYS A 32 -8.84 -7.18 10.09
N PHE A 33 -9.21 -7.81 8.97
CA PHE A 33 -10.56 -8.32 8.78
C PHE A 33 -10.89 -9.49 9.72
N GLN A 34 -9.94 -10.37 10.02
CA GLN A 34 -10.16 -11.45 11.01
C GLN A 34 -10.34 -10.87 12.42
N GLN A 35 -9.56 -9.85 12.78
CA GLN A 35 -9.74 -9.11 14.04
C GLN A 35 -11.13 -8.46 14.11
N PHE A 36 -11.55 -7.75 13.07
CA PHE A 36 -12.87 -7.12 13.03
C PHE A 36 -13.99 -8.14 13.16
N ARG A 37 -13.89 -9.27 12.44
CA ARG A 37 -14.84 -10.38 12.57
C ARG A 37 -14.93 -10.89 14.01
N GLY A 38 -13.78 -11.12 14.65
CA GLY A 38 -13.75 -11.55 16.06
C GLY A 38 -14.39 -10.55 17.00
N LEU A 39 -14.18 -9.24 16.79
CA LEU A 39 -14.84 -8.19 17.57
C LEU A 39 -16.36 -8.21 17.37
N CYS A 40 -16.84 -8.40 16.14
CA CYS A 40 -18.27 -8.54 15.86
C CYS A 40 -18.86 -9.78 16.55
N GLU A 41 -18.18 -10.93 16.48
CA GLU A 41 -18.61 -12.17 17.14
C GLU A 41 -18.67 -11.98 18.68
N GLN A 42 -17.67 -11.32 19.26
CA GLN A 42 -17.67 -10.98 20.69
C GLN A 42 -18.77 -9.99 21.06
N ASN A 43 -19.04 -8.98 20.22
CA ASN A 43 -20.15 -8.05 20.43
C ASN A 43 -21.50 -8.76 20.38
N LEU A 44 -21.66 -9.84 19.62
CA LEU A 44 -22.91 -10.62 19.60
C LEU A 44 -23.04 -11.57 20.79
N ASN A 45 -21.94 -11.95 21.43
CA ASN A 45 -21.93 -12.84 22.58
C ASN A 45 -22.31 -12.09 23.88
N PRO A 46 -23.44 -12.39 24.53
CA PRO A 46 -23.84 -11.74 25.78
C PRO A 46 -22.94 -12.08 26.97
N ASP A 47 -22.20 -13.20 26.91
CA ASP A 47 -21.30 -13.65 27.98
C ASP A 47 -19.87 -13.11 27.82
N ALA A 48 -19.57 -12.34 26.76
CA ALA A 48 -18.25 -11.78 26.54
C ALA A 48 -17.91 -10.72 27.60
N ASN A 49 -16.66 -10.73 28.09
CA ASN A 49 -16.17 -9.76 29.08
C ASN A 49 -14.68 -9.41 28.84
N PRO A 50 -14.33 -8.16 28.46
CA PRO A 50 -15.25 -7.08 28.09
C PRO A 50 -15.95 -7.37 26.76
N ARG A 51 -17.22 -6.98 26.65
CA ARG A 51 -17.97 -7.05 25.41
C ARG A 51 -17.72 -5.77 24.60
N PRO A 52 -17.21 -5.85 23.36
CA PRO A 52 -17.09 -4.69 22.50
C PRO A 52 -18.44 -4.02 22.31
N THR A 53 -18.49 -2.69 22.27
CA THR A 53 -19.70 -1.90 22.01
C THR A 53 -19.87 -1.60 20.52
N ALA A 54 -21.05 -1.12 20.12
CA ALA A 54 -21.26 -0.65 18.75
C ALA A 54 -20.30 0.49 18.36
N GLN A 55 -19.87 1.31 19.32
CA GLN A 55 -18.91 2.38 19.09
C GLN A 55 -17.49 1.83 18.86
N ASP A 56 -17.09 0.79 19.59
CA ASP A 56 -15.79 0.14 19.38
C ASP A 56 -15.72 -0.49 17.98
N LEU A 57 -16.81 -1.13 17.54
CA LEU A 57 -16.92 -1.67 16.19
C LEU A 57 -16.87 -0.58 15.12
N ALA A 58 -17.61 0.52 15.31
CA ALA A 58 -17.59 1.65 14.38
C ALA A 58 -16.18 2.25 14.27
N GLY A 59 -15.51 2.49 15.40
CA GLY A 59 -14.14 3.01 15.41
C GLY A 59 -13.15 2.07 14.73
N PHE A 60 -13.27 0.75 14.94
CA PHE A 60 -12.43 -0.20 14.23
C PHE A 60 -12.72 -0.24 12.72
N TRP A 61 -14.00 -0.11 12.34
CA TRP A 61 -14.41 -0.04 10.95
C TRP A 61 -13.84 1.18 10.23
N ASP A 62 -13.82 2.34 10.88
CA ASP A 62 -13.21 3.56 10.32
C ASP A 62 -11.71 3.37 10.03
N LEU A 63 -10.99 2.70 10.94
CA LEU A 63 -9.58 2.35 10.71
C LEU A 63 -9.42 1.34 9.56
N LEU A 64 -10.36 0.40 9.42
CA LEU A 64 -10.39 -0.52 8.30
C LEU A 64 -10.59 0.22 6.97
N GLN A 65 -11.52 1.17 6.94
CA GLN A 65 -11.80 2.00 5.76
C GLN A 65 -10.56 2.79 5.33
N LEU A 66 -9.88 3.46 6.27
CA LEU A 66 -8.61 4.16 5.97
C LEU A 66 -7.57 3.22 5.34
N SER A 67 -7.47 2.00 5.86
CA SER A 67 -6.54 1.00 5.33
C SER A 67 -6.94 0.52 3.93
N ILE A 68 -8.24 0.35 3.68
CA ILE A 68 -8.78 -0.02 2.36
C ILE A 68 -8.50 1.08 1.35
N GLU A 69 -8.69 2.35 1.72
CA GLU A 69 -8.43 3.50 0.85
C GLU A 69 -6.94 3.59 0.48
N ASP A 70 -6.04 3.50 1.46
CA ASP A 70 -4.58 3.50 1.22
C ASP A 70 -4.15 2.35 0.30
N ILE A 71 -4.70 1.15 0.50
CA ILE A 71 -4.44 0.02 -0.40
C ILE A 71 -5.02 0.28 -1.79
N SER A 72 -6.23 0.84 -1.89
CA SER A 72 -6.87 1.15 -3.17
C SER A 72 -6.02 2.13 -3.99
N MET A 73 -5.48 3.18 -3.37
CA MET A 73 -4.56 4.11 -4.02
C MET A 73 -3.31 3.41 -4.57
N LYS A 74 -2.73 2.44 -3.83
CA LYS A 74 -1.60 1.64 -4.32
C LYS A 74 -1.98 0.81 -5.55
N PHE A 75 -3.18 0.23 -5.57
CA PHE A 75 -3.65 -0.52 -6.74
C PHE A 75 -3.95 0.39 -7.92
N ASP A 76 -4.46 1.60 -7.71
CA ASP A 76 -4.68 2.59 -8.77
C ASP A 76 -3.36 2.98 -9.44
N GLU A 77 -2.29 3.22 -8.66
CA GLU A 77 -0.95 3.46 -9.20
C GLU A 77 -0.50 2.30 -10.10
N LEU A 78 -0.69 1.06 -9.65
CA LEU A 78 -0.34 -0.14 -10.44
C LEU A 78 -1.20 -0.29 -11.70
N TYR A 79 -2.48 0.07 -11.65
CA TYR A 79 -3.34 0.08 -12.84
C TYR A 79 -2.88 1.12 -13.86
N HIS A 80 -2.45 2.29 -13.41
CA HIS A 80 -1.84 3.30 -14.28
C HIS A 80 -0.52 2.82 -14.91
N LEU A 81 0.35 2.19 -14.11
CA LEU A 81 1.58 1.58 -14.63
C LEU A 81 1.28 0.50 -15.67
N LYS A 82 0.32 -0.38 -15.41
CA LYS A 82 -0.11 -1.41 -16.36
C LYS A 82 -0.64 -0.80 -17.66
N ALA A 83 -1.44 0.26 -17.58
CA ALA A 83 -1.94 0.97 -18.76
C ALA A 83 -0.79 1.62 -19.58
N ASN A 84 0.32 1.95 -18.92
CA ASN A 84 1.54 2.48 -19.53
C ASN A 84 2.61 1.39 -19.80
N SER A 85 2.19 0.14 -20.03
CA SER A 85 3.10 -0.98 -20.33
C SER A 85 4.23 -1.15 -19.30
N TRP A 86 3.91 -0.91 -18.02
CA TRP A 86 4.83 -0.98 -16.88
C TRP A 86 6.01 0.00 -16.92
N GLN A 87 5.92 1.05 -17.74
CA GLN A 87 6.91 2.11 -17.74
C GLN A 87 6.65 3.08 -16.61
N LEU A 88 7.65 3.24 -15.73
CA LEU A 88 7.64 4.27 -14.71
C LEU A 88 7.55 5.64 -15.37
N VAL A 89 6.54 6.42 -14.99
CA VAL A 89 6.46 7.82 -15.42
C VAL A 89 7.61 8.54 -14.71
N GLU A 90 8.63 8.95 -15.46
CA GLU A 90 9.67 9.81 -14.93
C GLU A 90 9.03 11.13 -14.49
N THR A 91 8.84 11.31 -13.19
CA THR A 91 8.48 12.61 -12.64
C THR A 91 9.62 13.60 -12.98
N PRO A 92 9.30 14.83 -13.40
CA PRO A 92 10.30 15.82 -13.82
C PRO A 92 11.32 16.20 -12.72
N GLU A 93 11.10 15.78 -11.48
CA GLU A 93 12.02 15.95 -10.35
C GLU A 93 13.26 15.06 -10.45
N LYS A 94 13.13 13.76 -10.81
CA LYS A 94 14.30 12.86 -10.97
C LYS A 94 15.25 13.34 -12.08
N ARG A 95 14.71 13.89 -13.18
CA ARG A 95 15.52 14.48 -14.27
C ARG A 95 16.30 15.74 -13.88
N LYS A 96 15.89 16.46 -12.83
CA LYS A 96 16.60 17.68 -12.35
C LYS A 96 17.79 17.35 -11.45
N GLU A 97 17.76 16.22 -10.75
CA GLU A 97 18.87 15.80 -9.88
C GLU A 97 20.02 15.17 -10.67
N GLU A 98 19.73 14.32 -11.66
CA GLU A 98 20.79 13.65 -12.44
C GLU A 98 21.54 14.57 -13.41
N LYS A 99 21.01 15.78 -13.70
CA LYS A 99 21.64 16.74 -14.62
C LYS A 99 22.46 17.84 -13.95
N LYS A 100 22.59 17.87 -12.62
CA LYS A 100 23.48 18.85 -11.97
C LYS A 100 24.90 18.31 -11.93
N PRO A 101 25.86 18.88 -12.71
CA PRO A 101 27.27 18.54 -12.52
C PRO A 101 27.68 18.91 -11.09
N PRO A 102 28.57 18.13 -10.45
CA PRO A 102 29.06 18.45 -9.12
C PRO A 102 29.68 19.86 -9.12
N PRO A 103 29.43 20.67 -8.06
CA PRO A 103 29.98 22.01 -7.98
C PRO A 103 31.51 21.95 -8.04
N PRO A 104 32.18 22.84 -8.81
CA PRO A 104 33.63 22.82 -8.94
C PRO A 104 34.27 23.09 -7.57
N VAL A 105 35.12 22.16 -7.14
CA VAL A 105 35.87 22.25 -5.88
C VAL A 105 36.78 23.48 -5.94
N PRO A 106 36.73 24.41 -4.96
CA PRO A 106 37.64 25.55 -4.93
C PRO A 106 39.09 25.07 -4.72
N LYS A 107 39.95 25.29 -5.72
CA LYS A 107 41.40 25.17 -5.52
C LYS A 107 41.86 26.35 -4.67
N LYS A 108 42.32 26.08 -3.45
CA LYS A 108 42.97 27.09 -2.59
C LYS A 108 44.40 27.37 -3.08
N PRO A 109 44.86 28.63 -2.98
CA PRO A 109 46.24 29.03 -3.26
C PRO A 109 47.23 28.54 -2.19
#